data_AF-A0A4P8JRS6-F1
#
_entry.id   AF-A0A4P8JRS6-F1
#
_cell.length_a   1.000
_cell.length_b   1.000
_cell.length_c   1.000
_cell.angle_alpha   90.00
_cell.angle_beta   90.00
_cell.angle_gamma   90.00
#
_symmetry.space_group_name_H-M   'P 1'
#
loop_
_entity.id
_entity.type
_entity.pdbx_description
1 polymer ?
#
loop_
_entity_poly.entity_id
_entity_poly.type
_entity_poly.pdbx_seq_one_letter_code
_entity_poly.pdbx_strand_id
1 'polypeptide(L)'
;MYKHVALLVRQDDMSHEEFVDYWQANHTPIAKDIEGVVRYQQVLPTEPAHAEFDGLAELYFETLEDLHEALGSPGSRDYDPTKEIAAKAREDVNNFLAVEERPRIIGEEIVQKDEVDGDTDGLYKHSAFLVRQDDMTHEEFVDYWQTNHTPIAREIEGVVKYNTVIPTDPENAEFDGVAELYFDDIEKLYDALGSEGLRDYAPDRGKAKAAREDVNNFLAIDERPRFIGQEQLVKDEG
;
A
#
# COMPACT_ATOMS: atom_id res chain seq x y z
N MET A 1 1.42 -14.35 0.60
CA MET A 1 2.63 -13.84 -0.10
C MET A 1 3.16 -12.69 0.72
N TYR A 2 4.46 -12.40 0.70
CA TYR A 2 5.01 -11.26 1.43
C TYR A 2 5.17 -10.08 0.48
N LYS A 3 4.89 -8.87 0.98
CA LYS A 3 5.01 -7.65 0.18
C LYS A 3 5.72 -6.54 0.94
N HIS A 4 6.45 -5.75 0.17
CA HIS A 4 7.00 -4.46 0.56
C HIS A 4 6.21 -3.37 -0.15
N VAL A 5 5.56 -2.49 0.62
CA VAL A 5 4.87 -1.29 0.11
C VAL A 5 5.75 -0.09 0.41
N ALA A 6 6.30 0.55 -0.63
CA ALA A 6 6.98 1.83 -0.51
C ALA A 6 5.99 2.96 -0.85
N LEU A 7 5.82 3.91 0.07
CA LEU A 7 5.02 5.11 -0.16
C LEU A 7 5.98 6.19 -0.65
N LEU A 8 5.87 6.55 -1.92
CA LEU A 8 6.85 7.38 -2.60
C LEU A 8 6.51 8.85 -2.44
N VAL A 9 7.48 9.65 -1.99
CA VAL A 9 7.41 11.11 -1.99
C VAL A 9 8.51 11.62 -2.90
N ARG A 10 8.15 12.42 -3.91
CA ARG A 10 9.12 12.99 -4.86
C ARG A 10 9.97 14.08 -4.20
N GLN A 11 11.09 14.43 -4.82
CA GLN A 11 11.89 15.58 -4.38
C GLN A 11 11.14 16.91 -4.58
N ASP A 12 11.36 17.89 -3.69
CA ASP A 12 10.67 19.18 -3.68
C ASP A 12 10.79 19.97 -5.00
N ASP A 13 11.88 19.80 -5.73
CA ASP A 13 12.18 20.48 -6.99
C ASP A 13 11.71 19.73 -8.24
N MET A 14 10.97 18.62 -8.05
CA MET A 14 10.45 17.78 -9.12
C MET A 14 8.92 17.93 -9.23
N SER A 15 8.40 18.11 -10.45
CA SER A 15 6.96 17.97 -10.70
C SER A 15 6.52 16.51 -10.61
N HIS A 16 5.23 16.27 -10.40
CA HIS A 16 4.70 14.90 -10.40
C HIS A 16 4.93 14.18 -11.74
N GLU A 17 4.80 14.88 -12.87
CA GLU A 17 5.06 14.30 -14.20
C GLU A 17 6.53 13.89 -14.36
N GLU A 18 7.47 14.76 -13.97
CA GLU A 18 8.90 14.44 -13.98
C GLU A 18 9.24 13.25 -13.06
N PHE A 19 8.58 13.16 -11.90
CA PHE A 19 8.71 12.03 -10.98
C PHE A 19 8.25 10.72 -11.63
N VAL A 20 7.05 10.70 -12.21
CA VAL A 20 6.50 9.50 -12.87
C VAL A 20 7.38 9.08 -14.04
N ASP A 21 7.79 10.03 -14.88
CA ASP A 21 8.68 9.78 -16.00
C ASP A 21 10.01 9.19 -15.54
N TYR A 22 10.64 9.75 -14.50
CA TYR A 22 11.89 9.23 -13.97
C TYR A 22 11.70 7.82 -13.39
N TRP A 23 10.70 7.65 -12.54
CA TRP A 23 10.41 6.40 -11.86
C TRP A 23 10.16 5.28 -12.87
N GLN A 24 9.34 5.53 -13.90
CA GLN A 24 8.99 4.52 -14.89
C GLN A 24 10.09 4.26 -15.92
N ALA A 25 10.79 5.29 -16.39
CA ALA A 25 11.80 5.12 -17.44
C ALA A 25 13.17 4.65 -16.92
N ASN A 26 13.54 5.01 -15.68
CA ASN A 26 14.89 4.76 -15.14
C ASN A 26 14.88 3.75 -13.99
N HIS A 27 14.07 4.01 -12.96
CA HIS A 27 14.09 3.20 -11.75
C HIS A 27 13.41 1.84 -11.92
N THR A 28 12.24 1.83 -12.57
CA THR A 28 11.41 0.64 -12.77
C THR A 28 12.14 -0.50 -13.50
N PRO A 29 12.90 -0.25 -14.58
CA PRO A 29 13.74 -1.27 -15.20
C PRO A 29 14.78 -1.91 -14.27
N ILE A 30 15.23 -1.20 -13.24
CA ILE A 30 16.16 -1.72 -12.23
C ILE A 30 15.40 -2.52 -11.18
N ALA A 31 14.35 -1.92 -10.60
CA ALA A 31 13.61 -2.49 -9.48
C ALA A 31 12.91 -3.81 -9.81
N LYS A 32 12.37 -3.95 -11.04
CA LYS A 32 11.72 -5.19 -11.47
C LYS A 32 12.66 -6.40 -11.54
N ASP A 33 13.96 -6.15 -11.70
CA ASP A 33 15.00 -7.18 -11.82
C ASP A 33 15.68 -7.46 -10.47
N ILE A 34 15.17 -6.90 -9.36
CA ILE A 34 15.64 -7.25 -8.01
C ILE A 34 15.38 -8.74 -7.77
N GLU A 35 16.43 -9.45 -7.36
CA GLU A 35 16.38 -10.87 -7.05
C GLU A 35 15.34 -11.16 -5.95
N GLY A 36 14.51 -12.18 -6.13
CA GLY A 36 13.44 -12.57 -5.20
C GLY A 36 12.09 -11.88 -5.46
N VAL A 37 12.05 -10.79 -6.22
CA VAL A 37 10.79 -10.13 -6.59
C VAL A 37 10.05 -10.98 -7.63
N VAL A 38 8.89 -11.51 -7.27
CA VAL A 38 8.05 -12.34 -8.17
C VAL A 38 6.90 -11.55 -8.81
N ARG A 39 6.45 -10.47 -8.17
CA ARG A 39 5.48 -9.53 -8.73
C ARG A 39 5.86 -8.11 -8.34
N TYR A 40 5.69 -7.17 -9.27
CA TYR A 40 5.86 -5.74 -9.01
C TYR A 40 4.72 -4.97 -9.66
N GLN A 41 4.06 -4.14 -8.86
CA GLN A 41 3.03 -3.22 -9.33
C GLN A 41 3.29 -1.80 -8.80
N GLN A 42 2.82 -0.84 -9.57
CA GLN A 42 2.84 0.58 -9.24
C GLN A 42 1.43 1.07 -9.06
N VAL A 43 1.22 2.02 -8.16
CA VAL A 43 -0.07 2.68 -8.01
C VAL A 43 0.15 4.18 -8.14
N LEU A 44 -0.44 4.78 -9.17
CA LEU A 44 -0.37 6.23 -9.40
C LEU A 44 -1.65 6.90 -8.90
N PRO A 45 -1.54 8.08 -8.27
CA PRO A 45 -2.69 8.73 -7.65
C PRO A 45 -3.70 9.16 -8.71
N THR A 46 -4.99 9.00 -8.41
CA THR A 46 -6.07 9.45 -9.30
C THR A 46 -6.18 10.97 -9.33
N GLU A 47 -5.80 11.64 -8.23
CA GLU A 47 -5.75 13.10 -8.10
C GLU A 47 -4.40 13.52 -7.50
N PRO A 48 -3.31 13.62 -8.29
CA PRO A 48 -1.96 13.88 -7.78
C PRO A 48 -1.83 15.17 -6.94
N ALA A 49 -2.67 16.18 -7.20
CA ALA A 49 -2.66 17.45 -6.46
C ALA A 49 -3.24 17.34 -5.03
N HIS A 50 -3.93 16.24 -4.72
CA HIS A 50 -4.57 15.98 -3.44
C HIS A 50 -3.96 14.79 -2.69
N ALA A 51 -3.15 13.96 -3.37
CA ALA A 51 -2.53 12.79 -2.77
C ALA A 51 -1.40 13.16 -1.80
N GLU A 52 -1.31 12.43 -0.69
CA GLU A 52 -0.24 12.56 0.31
C GLU A 52 1.09 11.97 -0.20
N PHE A 53 1.01 11.06 -1.16
CA PHE A 53 2.15 10.39 -1.78
C PHE A 53 2.07 10.52 -3.31
N ASP A 54 3.21 10.43 -3.97
CA ASP A 54 3.34 10.47 -5.42
C ASP A 54 3.10 9.11 -6.08
N GLY A 55 3.17 8.03 -5.32
CA GLY A 55 2.86 6.70 -5.81
C GLY A 55 3.17 5.63 -4.78
N LEU A 56 2.70 4.41 -5.06
CA LEU A 56 3.05 3.24 -4.28
C LEU A 56 3.87 2.28 -5.15
N ALA A 57 5.03 1.83 -4.66
CA ALA A 57 5.76 0.70 -5.24
C ALA A 57 5.51 -0.55 -4.39
N GLU A 58 4.89 -1.56 -4.98
CA GLU A 58 4.53 -2.79 -4.27
C GLU A 58 5.25 -3.99 -4.88
N LEU A 59 6.24 -4.50 -4.14
CA LEU A 59 7.07 -5.62 -4.54
C LEU A 59 6.70 -6.85 -3.72
N TYR A 60 6.56 -7.98 -4.40
CA TYR A 60 6.08 -9.22 -3.82
C TYR A 60 7.15 -10.31 -3.86
N PHE A 61 7.14 -11.15 -2.82
CA PHE A 61 8.10 -12.20 -2.57
C PHE A 61 7.36 -13.47 -2.13
N GLU A 62 7.83 -14.64 -2.59
CA GLU A 62 7.24 -15.93 -2.20
C GLU A 62 7.38 -16.19 -0.70
N THR A 63 8.57 -15.90 -0.16
CA THR A 63 8.89 -16.10 1.26
C THR A 63 9.41 -14.83 1.93
N LEU A 64 9.31 -14.79 3.26
CA LEU A 64 9.89 -13.71 4.06
C LEU A 64 11.42 -13.70 3.97
N GLU A 65 12.05 -14.87 3.78
CA GLU A 65 13.49 -14.98 3.58
C GLU A 65 13.92 -14.29 2.29
N ASP A 66 13.25 -14.54 1.16
CA ASP A 66 13.53 -13.87 -0.12
C ASP A 66 13.41 -12.35 0.00
N LEU A 67 12.37 -11.87 0.69
CA LEU A 67 12.18 -10.45 0.97
C LEU A 67 13.34 -9.87 1.77
N HIS A 68 13.77 -10.55 2.85
CA HIS A 68 14.86 -10.08 3.68
C HIS A 68 16.22 -10.12 2.99
N GLU A 69 16.44 -11.10 2.11
CA GLU A 69 17.64 -11.17 1.29
C GLU A 69 17.69 -10.05 0.24
N ALA A 70 16.53 -9.67 -0.30
CA ALA A 70 16.43 -8.63 -1.33
C ALA A 70 16.53 -7.22 -0.73
N LEU A 71 15.77 -6.95 0.34
CA LEU A 71 15.50 -5.59 0.84
C LEU A 71 15.97 -5.37 2.29
N GLY A 72 16.45 -6.41 2.97
CA GLY A 72 17.04 -6.30 4.31
C GLY A 72 16.30 -7.02 5.42
N SER A 73 17.01 -7.29 6.51
CA SER A 73 16.56 -8.09 7.65
C SER A 73 15.64 -7.32 8.64
N PRO A 74 14.93 -8.02 9.55
CA PRO A 74 14.07 -7.40 10.57
C PRO A 74 14.80 -6.34 11.41
N GLY A 75 14.06 -5.33 11.88
CA GLY A 75 14.58 -4.25 12.73
C GLY A 75 15.49 -3.21 12.08
N SER A 76 15.76 -3.28 10.77
CA SER A 76 16.53 -2.23 10.06
C SER A 76 15.65 -1.41 9.12
N ARG A 77 15.39 -0.15 9.50
CA ARG A 77 14.66 0.82 8.66
C ARG A 77 15.45 1.23 7.41
N ASP A 78 16.76 1.40 7.51
CA ASP A 78 17.60 1.82 6.38
C ASP A 78 18.62 0.72 6.08
N TYR A 79 18.15 -0.39 5.48
CA TYR A 79 19.05 -1.45 5.04
C TYR A 79 19.89 -0.99 3.84
N ASP A 80 21.13 -1.50 3.79
CA ASP A 80 22.06 -1.35 2.69
C ASP A 80 22.16 -2.70 1.97
N PRO A 81 21.35 -2.92 0.92
CA PRO A 81 21.34 -4.19 0.22
C PRO A 81 22.67 -4.51 -0.42
N THR A 82 23.14 -5.74 -0.19
CA THR A 82 24.42 -6.20 -0.74
C THR A 82 24.28 -6.87 -2.11
N LYS A 83 23.05 -7.29 -2.48
CA LYS A 83 22.74 -7.81 -3.82
C LYS A 83 22.82 -6.68 -4.85
N GLU A 84 23.53 -6.91 -5.96
CA GLU A 84 23.92 -5.88 -6.94
C GLU A 84 22.74 -5.01 -7.43
N ILE A 85 21.64 -5.63 -7.85
CA ILE A 85 20.48 -4.90 -8.38
C ILE A 85 19.73 -4.12 -7.30
N ALA A 86 19.57 -4.71 -6.11
CA ALA A 86 18.94 -4.04 -4.98
C ALA A 86 19.79 -2.84 -4.49
N ALA A 87 21.12 -2.98 -4.45
CA ALA A 87 22.06 -1.89 -4.17
C ALA A 87 21.90 -0.74 -5.17
N LYS A 88 21.85 -1.08 -6.47
CA LYS A 88 21.65 -0.12 -7.55
C LYS A 88 20.29 0.59 -7.45
N ALA A 89 19.23 -0.15 -7.18
CA ALA A 89 17.90 0.43 -6.98
C ALA A 89 17.91 1.39 -5.78
N ARG A 90 18.53 0.99 -4.66
CA ARG A 90 18.66 1.83 -3.47
C ARG A 90 19.49 3.10 -3.70
N GLU A 91 20.52 3.04 -4.54
CA GLU A 91 21.28 4.23 -4.93
C GLU A 91 20.43 5.16 -5.80
N ASP A 92 19.71 4.59 -6.77
CA ASP A 92 18.91 5.36 -7.73
C ASP A 92 17.73 6.11 -7.09
N VAL A 93 17.19 5.64 -5.96
CA VAL A 93 16.13 6.39 -5.24
C VAL A 93 16.56 7.80 -4.84
N ASN A 94 17.87 8.05 -4.66
CA ASN A 94 18.38 9.38 -4.31
C ASN A 94 18.22 10.41 -5.45
N ASN A 95 17.88 9.96 -6.66
CA ASN A 95 17.72 10.84 -7.83
C ASN A 95 16.31 11.41 -7.98
N PHE A 96 15.29 10.86 -7.31
CA PHE A 96 13.90 11.24 -7.52
C PHE A 96 13.00 11.21 -6.27
N LEU A 97 13.43 10.56 -5.18
CA LEU A 97 12.68 10.53 -3.92
C LEU A 97 13.25 11.52 -2.89
N ALA A 98 12.36 12.08 -2.08
CA ALA A 98 12.70 12.73 -0.82
C ALA A 98 13.09 11.65 0.20
N VAL A 99 14.38 11.31 0.28
CA VAL A 99 14.84 10.13 1.05
C VAL A 99 14.69 10.22 2.57
N GLU A 100 14.39 11.39 3.10
CA GLU A 100 14.04 11.55 4.52
C GLU A 100 12.55 11.22 4.79
N GLU A 101 11.72 11.15 3.74
CA GLU A 101 10.28 10.92 3.77
C GLU A 101 9.91 9.67 2.97
N ARG A 102 10.27 8.50 3.52
CA ARG A 102 10.05 7.19 2.86
C ARG A 102 9.28 6.22 3.76
N PRO A 103 8.00 6.50 4.07
CA PRO A 103 7.19 5.54 4.80
C PRO A 103 7.10 4.23 4.02
N ARG A 104 7.12 3.12 4.75
CA ARG A 104 6.96 1.80 4.16
C ARG A 104 6.38 0.80 5.14
N ILE A 105 5.93 -0.32 4.61
CA ILE A 105 5.58 -1.50 5.39
C ILE A 105 6.03 -2.77 4.66
N ILE A 106 6.54 -3.72 5.45
CA ILE A 106 6.77 -5.10 5.04
C ILE A 106 5.76 -5.95 5.78
N GLY A 107 5.00 -6.77 5.05
CA GLY A 107 3.95 -7.57 5.66
C GLY A 107 3.55 -8.79 4.85
N GLU A 108 2.82 -9.69 5.51
CA GLU A 108 2.12 -10.79 4.87
C GLU A 108 0.79 -10.29 4.30
N GLU A 109 0.58 -10.51 3.01
CA GLU A 109 -0.69 -10.26 2.34
C GLU A 109 -1.64 -11.44 2.53
N ILE A 110 -2.86 -11.12 2.98
CA ILE A 110 -3.98 -12.04 3.16
C ILE A 110 -5.11 -11.60 2.23
N VAL A 111 -5.50 -12.48 1.32
CA VAL A 111 -6.62 -12.26 0.42
C VAL A 111 -7.93 -12.47 1.18
N GLN A 112 -8.75 -11.42 1.27
CA GLN A 112 -10.05 -11.44 1.95
C GLN A 112 -11.19 -11.69 0.96
N LYS A 113 -11.08 -11.15 -0.26
CA LYS A 113 -12.02 -11.32 -1.37
C LYS A 113 -11.26 -11.20 -2.68
N ASP A 114 -11.64 -12.00 -3.66
CA ASP A 114 -11.09 -11.94 -5.02
C ASP A 114 -12.14 -12.38 -6.03
N GLU A 115 -12.67 -11.43 -6.81
CA GLU A 115 -13.59 -11.68 -7.93
C GLU A 115 -12.91 -11.47 -9.29
N VAL A 116 -11.60 -11.20 -9.29
CA VAL A 116 -10.80 -10.86 -10.49
C VAL A 116 -9.67 -11.86 -10.73
N ASP A 117 -9.68 -12.99 -10.01
CA ASP A 117 -8.68 -14.05 -10.12
C ASP A 117 -7.22 -13.55 -10.00
N GLY A 118 -7.00 -12.54 -9.15
CA GLY A 118 -5.69 -11.92 -8.94
C GLY A 118 -5.24 -10.92 -10.02
N ASP A 119 -6.03 -10.72 -11.08
CA ASP A 119 -5.76 -9.69 -12.09
C ASP A 119 -6.19 -8.31 -11.59
N THR A 120 -5.21 -7.52 -11.20
CA THR A 120 -5.41 -6.19 -10.61
C THR A 120 -4.93 -5.07 -11.51
N ASP A 121 -4.41 -5.38 -12.70
CA ASP A 121 -3.91 -4.37 -13.64
C ASP A 121 -5.04 -3.44 -14.10
N GLY A 122 -4.80 -2.14 -13.97
CA GLY A 122 -5.77 -1.10 -14.32
C GLY A 122 -6.92 -0.91 -13.32
N LEU A 123 -7.03 -1.71 -12.25
CA LEU A 123 -8.03 -1.49 -11.20
C LEU A 123 -7.71 -0.23 -10.39
N TYR A 124 -8.76 0.40 -9.87
CA TYR A 124 -8.63 1.47 -8.90
C TYR A 124 -8.53 0.88 -7.51
N LYS A 125 -7.62 1.42 -6.70
CA LYS A 125 -7.30 0.91 -5.37
C LYS A 125 -7.39 2.01 -4.34
N HIS A 126 -8.03 1.70 -3.21
CA HIS A 126 -7.91 2.45 -1.97
C HIS A 126 -7.01 1.69 -1.00
N SER A 127 -5.82 2.22 -0.74
CA SER A 127 -4.88 1.72 0.28
C SER A 127 -5.04 2.55 1.56
N ALA A 128 -5.57 1.93 2.62
CA ALA A 128 -5.67 2.53 3.95
C ALA A 128 -4.50 2.06 4.81
N PHE A 129 -3.64 2.98 5.26
CA PHE A 129 -2.53 2.68 6.16
C PHE A 129 -3.02 2.84 7.61
N LEU A 130 -3.11 1.72 8.32
CA LEU A 130 -3.83 1.63 9.58
C LEU A 130 -2.90 1.89 10.76
N VAL A 131 -3.33 2.76 11.66
CA VAL A 131 -2.72 2.97 12.97
C VAL A 131 -3.76 2.67 14.03
N ARG A 132 -3.43 1.77 14.96
CA ARG A 132 -4.30 1.33 16.05
C ARG A 132 -4.44 2.41 17.12
N GLN A 133 -5.47 2.31 17.94
CA GLN A 133 -5.60 3.19 19.11
C GLN A 133 -4.54 2.89 20.17
N ASP A 134 -4.06 3.91 20.87
CA ASP A 134 -2.98 3.83 21.88
C ASP A 134 -3.25 2.80 22.99
N ASP A 135 -4.52 2.52 23.30
CA ASP A 135 -4.94 1.60 24.35
C ASP A 135 -5.11 0.14 23.87
N MET A 136 -4.78 -0.15 22.60
CA MET A 136 -4.81 -1.49 22.03
C MET A 136 -3.39 -2.07 21.85
N THR A 137 -3.21 -3.33 22.22
CA THR A 137 -2.07 -4.11 21.73
C THR A 137 -2.23 -4.39 20.22
N HIS A 138 -1.12 -4.69 19.53
CA HIS A 138 -1.20 -5.08 18.11
C HIS A 138 -2.05 -6.35 17.90
N GLU A 139 -1.96 -7.32 18.82
CA GLU A 139 -2.78 -8.54 18.77
C GLU A 139 -4.28 -8.25 18.88
N GLU A 140 -4.68 -7.41 19.85
CA GLU A 140 -6.08 -6.98 20.00
C GLU A 140 -6.59 -6.21 18.78
N PHE A 141 -5.74 -5.34 18.22
CA PHE A 141 -6.03 -4.61 16.98
C PHE A 141 -6.27 -5.57 15.81
N VAL A 142 -5.36 -6.51 15.58
CA VAL A 142 -5.47 -7.48 14.47
C VAL A 142 -6.70 -8.35 14.64
N ASP A 143 -6.97 -8.87 15.85
CA ASP A 143 -8.17 -9.67 16.11
C ASP A 143 -9.45 -8.88 15.83
N TYR A 144 -9.53 -7.64 16.35
CA TYR A 144 -10.69 -6.80 16.12
C TYR A 144 -10.88 -6.50 14.62
N TRP A 145 -9.83 -6.04 13.95
CA TRP A 145 -9.84 -5.68 12.54
C TRP A 145 -10.24 -6.86 11.66
N GLN A 146 -9.64 -8.03 11.88
CA GLN A 146 -9.87 -9.22 11.06
C GLN A 146 -11.23 -9.88 11.33
N THR A 147 -11.68 -9.91 12.58
CA THR A 147 -12.92 -10.62 12.97
C THR A 147 -14.18 -9.74 12.83
N ASN A 148 -14.07 -8.42 12.99
CA ASN A 148 -15.22 -7.52 13.01
C ASN A 148 -15.26 -6.62 11.76
N HIS A 149 -14.18 -5.88 11.51
CA HIS A 149 -14.18 -4.84 10.48
C HIS A 149 -14.04 -5.41 9.06
N THR A 150 -13.09 -6.32 8.85
CA THR A 150 -12.79 -6.94 7.56
C THR A 150 -14.04 -7.58 6.91
N PRO A 151 -14.91 -8.32 7.62
CA PRO A 151 -16.17 -8.82 7.07
C PRO A 151 -17.16 -7.72 6.64
N ILE A 152 -17.08 -6.53 7.23
CA ILE A 152 -17.91 -5.38 6.82
C ILE A 152 -17.33 -4.76 5.55
N ALA A 153 -16.03 -4.48 5.55
CA ALA A 153 -15.31 -3.84 4.44
C ALA A 153 -15.35 -4.68 3.15
N ARG A 154 -15.26 -6.01 3.29
CA ARG A 154 -15.36 -6.97 2.18
C ARG A 154 -16.67 -6.87 1.39
N GLU A 155 -17.74 -6.47 2.07
CA GLU A 155 -19.10 -6.39 1.53
C GLU A 155 -19.47 -4.98 1.06
N ILE A 156 -18.50 -4.05 1.01
CA ILE A 156 -18.71 -2.72 0.43
C ILE A 156 -19.08 -2.88 -1.04
N GLU A 157 -20.16 -2.21 -1.45
CA GLU A 157 -20.66 -2.23 -2.83
C GLU A 157 -19.58 -1.69 -3.78
N GLY A 158 -19.35 -2.42 -4.88
CA GLY A 158 -18.33 -2.07 -5.88
C GLY A 158 -16.93 -2.64 -5.61
N VAL A 159 -16.64 -3.14 -4.41
CA VAL A 159 -15.36 -3.82 -4.14
C VAL A 159 -15.30 -5.14 -4.89
N VAL A 160 -14.32 -5.31 -5.77
CA VAL A 160 -14.09 -6.54 -6.56
C VAL A 160 -12.97 -7.41 -5.98
N LYS A 161 -12.03 -6.81 -5.24
CA LYS A 161 -10.97 -7.51 -4.49
C LYS A 161 -10.66 -6.76 -3.20
N TYR A 162 -10.31 -7.50 -2.16
CA TYR A 162 -9.89 -6.93 -0.87
C TYR A 162 -8.72 -7.74 -0.32
N ASN A 163 -7.61 -7.07 -0.08
CA ASN A 163 -6.44 -7.62 0.59
C ASN A 163 -6.20 -6.89 1.92
N THR A 164 -5.68 -7.62 2.91
CA THR A 164 -5.13 -7.03 4.13
C THR A 164 -3.67 -7.40 4.27
N VAL A 165 -2.85 -6.46 4.72
CA VAL A 165 -1.42 -6.67 4.95
C VAL A 165 -1.14 -6.53 6.43
N ILE A 166 -0.58 -7.58 7.04
CA ILE A 166 -0.18 -7.58 8.45
C ILE A 166 1.35 -7.47 8.52
N PRO A 167 1.91 -6.49 9.25
CA PRO A 167 3.35 -6.33 9.34
C PRO A 167 4.01 -7.57 9.96
N THR A 168 5.15 -7.98 9.42
CA THR A 168 5.92 -9.12 9.95
C THR A 168 6.70 -8.77 11.22
N ASP A 169 6.88 -7.48 11.48
CA ASP A 169 7.59 -6.92 12.65
C ASP A 169 6.84 -5.67 13.13
N PRO A 170 5.68 -5.84 13.81
CA PRO A 170 4.79 -4.74 14.18
C PRO A 170 5.44 -3.70 15.09
N GLU A 171 6.43 -4.09 15.89
CA GLU A 171 7.14 -3.17 16.80
C GLU A 171 8.05 -2.18 16.05
N ASN A 172 8.39 -2.48 14.80
CA ASN A 172 9.26 -1.65 13.94
C ASN A 172 8.56 -1.21 12.65
N ALA A 173 7.26 -1.45 12.52
CA ALA A 173 6.46 -1.05 11.36
C ALA A 173 5.91 0.37 11.55
N GLU A 174 5.89 1.17 10.47
CA GLU A 174 5.28 2.51 10.47
C GLU A 174 3.76 2.44 10.61
N PHE A 175 3.16 1.30 10.25
CA PHE A 175 1.71 1.07 10.27
C PHE A 175 1.41 -0.31 10.86
N ASP A 176 0.28 -0.42 11.55
CA ASP A 176 -0.22 -1.65 12.15
C ASP A 176 -0.79 -2.63 11.13
N GLY A 177 -1.13 -2.15 9.93
CA GLY A 177 -1.57 -2.93 8.79
C GLY A 177 -1.97 -2.06 7.60
N VAL A 178 -2.29 -2.69 6.47
CA VAL A 178 -2.85 -2.02 5.29
C VAL A 178 -4.13 -2.72 4.86
N ALA A 179 -5.19 -1.96 4.61
CA ALA A 179 -6.40 -2.45 3.95
C ALA A 179 -6.43 -1.95 2.49
N GLU A 180 -6.48 -2.87 1.53
CA GLU A 180 -6.43 -2.56 0.10
C GLU A 180 -7.70 -3.03 -0.59
N LEU A 181 -8.58 -2.08 -0.89
CA LEU A 181 -9.86 -2.34 -1.56
C LEU A 181 -9.77 -1.93 -3.02
N TYR A 182 -10.13 -2.86 -3.91
CA TYR A 182 -10.03 -2.68 -5.35
C TYR A 182 -11.41 -2.54 -5.98
N PHE A 183 -11.48 -1.69 -6.99
CA PHE A 183 -12.67 -1.34 -7.75
C PHE A 183 -12.37 -1.37 -9.24
N ASP A 184 -13.31 -1.85 -10.03
CA ASP A 184 -13.27 -1.79 -11.50
C ASP A 184 -13.71 -0.42 -12.06
N ASP A 185 -14.22 0.45 -11.20
CA ASP A 185 -14.85 1.71 -11.54
C ASP A 185 -14.54 2.76 -10.47
N ILE A 186 -13.93 3.87 -10.89
CA ILE A 186 -13.54 4.97 -9.99
C ILE A 186 -14.75 5.68 -9.38
N GLU A 187 -15.89 5.75 -10.09
CA GLU A 187 -17.10 6.37 -9.56
C GLU A 187 -17.66 5.56 -8.39
N LYS A 188 -17.59 4.22 -8.47
CA LYS A 188 -17.97 3.34 -7.35
C LYS A 188 -17.03 3.48 -6.16
N LEU A 189 -15.71 3.58 -6.42
CA LEU A 189 -14.73 3.84 -5.36
C LEU A 189 -15.05 5.14 -4.64
N TYR A 190 -15.27 6.24 -5.38
CA TYR A 190 -15.57 7.54 -4.80
C TYR A 190 -16.92 7.58 -4.07
N ASP A 191 -17.97 6.91 -4.57
CA ASP A 191 -19.26 6.79 -3.87
C ASP A 191 -19.11 6.04 -2.54
N ALA A 192 -18.26 5.00 -2.51
CA ALA A 192 -18.06 4.17 -1.33
C ALA A 192 -17.10 4.81 -0.30
N LEU A 193 -15.96 5.34 -0.74
CA LEU A 193 -14.83 5.69 0.13
C LEU A 193 -14.38 7.16 0.01
N GLY A 194 -14.99 7.93 -0.88
CA GLY A 194 -14.60 9.31 -1.19
C GLY A 194 -13.39 9.39 -2.11
N SER A 195 -13.18 10.55 -2.72
CA SER A 195 -12.00 10.82 -3.57
C SER A 195 -10.83 11.36 -2.74
N GLU A 196 -9.63 11.48 -3.31
CA GLU A 196 -8.43 11.90 -2.55
C GLU A 196 -8.65 13.21 -1.80
N GLY A 197 -9.25 14.21 -2.48
CA GLY A 197 -9.56 15.51 -1.89
C GLY A 197 -10.65 15.51 -0.81
N LEU A 198 -11.30 14.37 -0.54
CA LEU A 198 -12.41 14.22 0.40
C LEU A 198 -12.10 13.14 1.45
N ARG A 199 -11.03 13.33 2.22
CA ARG A 199 -10.54 12.39 3.26
C ARG A 199 -11.61 11.96 4.27
N ASP A 200 -12.35 12.91 4.83
CA ASP A 200 -13.40 12.63 5.83
C ASP A 200 -14.78 12.40 5.21
N TYR A 201 -14.81 11.83 4.00
CA TYR A 201 -16.04 11.44 3.36
C TYR A 201 -16.86 10.51 4.28
N ALA A 202 -18.14 10.85 4.43
CA ALA A 202 -19.09 10.10 5.23
C ALA A 202 -20.10 9.46 4.27
N PRO A 203 -19.95 8.17 3.93
CA PRO A 203 -20.93 7.48 3.10
C PRO A 203 -22.30 7.43 3.79
N ASP A 204 -23.36 7.67 3.03
CA ASP A 204 -24.71 7.84 3.58
C ASP A 204 -25.44 6.52 3.89
N ARG A 205 -24.96 5.39 3.34
CA ARG A 205 -25.66 4.10 3.40
C ARG A 205 -24.75 2.87 3.25
N GLY A 206 -25.35 1.70 3.47
CA GLY A 206 -24.74 0.40 3.14
C GLY A 206 -23.54 0.03 4.01
N LYS A 207 -22.73 -0.88 3.47
CA LYS A 207 -21.54 -1.41 4.15
C LYS A 207 -20.42 -0.38 4.25
N ALA A 208 -20.33 0.56 3.31
CA ALA A 208 -19.40 1.69 3.39
C ALA A 208 -19.63 2.54 4.65
N LYS A 209 -20.91 2.89 4.92
CA LYS A 209 -21.29 3.58 6.16
C LYS A 209 -20.96 2.78 7.41
N ALA A 210 -21.33 1.49 7.43
CA ALA A 210 -21.04 0.63 8.57
C ALA A 210 -19.52 0.52 8.83
N ALA A 211 -18.71 0.38 7.79
CA ALA A 211 -17.25 0.36 7.90
C ALA A 211 -16.73 1.71 8.46
N ARG A 212 -17.20 2.84 7.93
CA ARG A 212 -16.79 4.17 8.41
C ARG A 212 -17.21 4.47 9.85
N GLU A 213 -18.29 3.90 10.34
CA GLU A 213 -18.69 4.00 11.75
C GLU A 213 -17.79 3.12 12.63
N ASP A 214 -17.47 1.92 12.15
CA ASP A 214 -16.72 0.90 12.88
C ASP A 214 -15.23 1.24 13.07
N VAL A 215 -14.60 1.96 12.13
CA VAL A 215 -13.19 2.41 12.29
C VAL A 215 -12.91 3.18 13.59
N ASN A 216 -13.92 3.83 14.17
CA ASN A 216 -13.75 4.57 15.42
C ASN A 216 -13.54 3.65 16.64
N ASN A 217 -13.76 2.34 16.49
CA ASN A 217 -13.61 1.36 17.56
C ASN A 217 -12.17 0.82 17.70
N PHE A 218 -11.31 1.02 16.69
CA PHE A 218 -9.99 0.38 16.67
C PHE A 218 -8.88 1.18 15.98
N LEU A 219 -9.19 2.26 15.24
CA LEU A 219 -8.19 3.10 14.58
C LEU A 219 -8.00 4.44 15.30
N ALA A 220 -6.75 4.90 15.32
CA ALA A 220 -6.39 6.30 15.53
C ALA A 220 -6.71 7.09 14.25
N ILE A 221 -7.94 7.62 14.17
CA ILE A 221 -8.48 8.17 12.91
C ILE A 221 -7.75 9.39 12.36
N ASP A 222 -7.00 10.10 13.20
CA ASP A 222 -6.23 11.28 12.82
C ASP A 222 -4.84 10.91 12.27
N GLU A 223 -4.40 9.66 12.45
CA GLU A 223 -3.05 9.16 12.13
C GLU A 223 -3.03 8.13 11.00
N ARG A 224 -4.08 8.09 10.16
CA ARG A 224 -4.22 7.11 9.07
C ARG A 224 -3.99 7.74 7.68
N PRO A 225 -2.79 7.66 7.10
CA PRO A 225 -2.63 8.00 5.70
C PRO A 225 -3.53 7.09 4.84
N ARG A 226 -3.97 7.62 3.70
CA ARG A 226 -4.60 6.82 2.67
C ARG A 226 -4.10 7.22 1.30
N PHE A 227 -4.29 6.34 0.34
CA PHE A 227 -3.92 6.57 -1.05
C PHE A 227 -4.97 5.95 -1.97
N ILE A 228 -5.45 6.72 -2.93
CA ILE A 228 -6.38 6.30 -3.98
C ILE A 228 -5.69 6.47 -5.33
N GLY A 229 -5.40 5.34 -5.95
CA GLY A 229 -4.70 5.33 -7.22
C GLY A 229 -5.22 4.27 -8.18
N GLN A 230 -4.69 4.31 -9.39
CA GLN A 230 -4.87 3.25 -10.37
C GLN A 230 -3.61 2.39 -10.40
N GLU A 231 -3.81 1.07 -10.32
CA GLU A 231 -2.73 0.12 -10.33
C GLU A 231 -2.25 -0.19 -11.75
N GLN A 232 -0.94 -0.36 -11.88
CA GLN A 232 -0.27 -0.77 -13.10
C GLN A 232 0.68 -1.92 -12.78
N LEU A 233 0.44 -3.07 -13.42
CA LEU A 233 1.32 -4.23 -13.31
C LEU A 233 2.61 -4.00 -14.10
N VAL A 234 3.75 -4.18 -13.45
CA VAL A 234 5.10 -4.04 -14.06
C VAL A 234 5.71 -5.41 -14.36
N LYS A 235 5.56 -6.35 -13.43
CA LYS A 235 6.14 -7.69 -13.48
C LYS A 235 5.19 -8.68 -12.82
N ASP A 236 5.04 -9.85 -13.45
CA ASP A 236 4.32 -10.98 -12.90
C ASP A 236 5.01 -12.29 -13.34
N GLU A 237 5.60 -12.98 -12.38
CA GLU A 237 6.27 -14.28 -12.56
C GLU A 237 5.65 -15.39 -11.68
N GLY A 238 4.58 -15.06 -10.93
CA GLY A 238 3.90 -15.94 -9.96
C GLY A 238 2.49 -16.32 -10.37
#